data_AF-A0A938N0H8-F1
#
_entry.id   AF-A0A938N0H8-F1
#
_cell.length_a   1.000
_cell.length_b   1.000
_cell.length_c   1.000
_cell.angle_alpha   90.00
_cell.angle_beta   90.00
_cell.angle_gamma   90.00
#
_symmetry.space_group_name_H-M   'P 1'
#
loop_
_entity.id
_entity.type
_entity.pdbx_description
1 polymer ?
#
loop_
_entity_poly.entity_id
_entity_poly.type
_entity_poly.pdbx_seq_one_letter_code
_entity_poly.pdbx_strand_id
1 'polypeptide(L)'
;MDAVSGGAWVLAATCGVALALQPEMRWHTIDAGGGTAAGSGAVLLSLTIGQPDVGRATGAGDIALEGGFWAARGTPCPADLNQDGIVDFNDLLEFLNLYNVGSLQADFNGDGIVDFNDFLEYLNLYNVGC
;
A
#
# COMPACT_ATOMS: atom_id res chain seq x y z
N MET A 1 -45.73 75.36 -30.43
CA MET A 1 -46.13 74.04 -29.91
C MET A 1 -45.56 73.04 -30.88
N ASP A 2 -44.59 72.25 -30.43
CA ASP A 2 -44.33 70.86 -30.83
C ASP A 2 -42.93 70.46 -30.37
N ALA A 3 -42.90 69.30 -29.72
CA ALA A 3 -41.92 68.89 -28.74
C ALA A 3 -40.60 68.43 -29.37
N VAL A 4 -39.46 68.92 -28.86
CA VAL A 4 -38.18 68.22 -29.03
C VAL A 4 -37.95 67.38 -27.77
N SER A 5 -38.33 66.12 -27.92
CA SER A 5 -38.11 64.99 -27.02
C SER A 5 -36.70 65.00 -26.43
N GLY A 6 -36.61 65.06 -25.10
CA GLY A 6 -35.37 64.86 -24.36
C GLY A 6 -34.93 63.41 -24.43
N GLY A 7 -33.96 63.12 -25.31
CA GLY A 7 -33.33 61.82 -25.40
C GLY A 7 -32.43 61.56 -24.18
N ALA A 8 -32.93 60.78 -23.23
CA ALA A 8 -32.12 60.24 -22.15
C ALA A 8 -31.16 59.17 -22.70
N TRP A 9 -29.87 59.50 -22.79
CA TRP A 9 -28.83 58.53 -23.12
C TRP A 9 -28.50 57.72 -21.87
N VAL A 10 -29.00 56.49 -21.80
CA VAL A 10 -28.55 55.52 -20.79
C VAL A 10 -27.22 54.94 -21.28
N LEU A 11 -26.11 55.40 -20.70
CA LEU A 11 -24.82 54.72 -20.81
C LEU A 11 -24.93 53.40 -20.03
N ALA A 12 -25.20 52.30 -20.74
CA ALA A 12 -25.11 50.97 -20.18
C ALA A 12 -23.63 50.65 -19.91
N ALA A 13 -23.21 50.75 -18.64
CA ALA A 13 -21.95 50.19 -18.20
C ALA A 13 -22.06 48.67 -18.25
N THR A 14 -21.58 48.05 -19.33
CA THR A 14 -21.40 46.59 -19.35
C THR A 14 -20.25 46.27 -18.42
N CYS A 15 -20.57 45.79 -17.22
CA CYS A 15 -19.59 45.18 -16.33
C CYS A 15 -19.11 43.90 -17.02
N GLY A 16 -17.95 43.97 -17.68
CA GLY A 16 -17.30 42.78 -18.23
C GLY A 16 -16.90 41.88 -17.07
N VAL A 17 -17.54 40.73 -16.93
CA VAL A 17 -17.03 39.69 -16.05
C VAL A 17 -15.77 39.14 -16.72
N ALA A 18 -14.60 39.52 -16.22
CA ALA A 18 -13.39 38.81 -16.57
C ALA A 18 -13.52 37.39 -16.00
N LEU A 19 -13.72 36.40 -16.87
CA LEU A 19 -13.54 35.00 -16.51
C LEU A 19 -12.06 34.82 -16.15
N ALA A 20 -11.74 34.82 -14.87
CA ALA A 20 -10.44 34.35 -14.41
C ALA A 20 -10.36 32.86 -14.76
N LEU A 21 -9.67 32.53 -15.85
CA LEU A 21 -9.26 31.17 -16.12
C LEU A 21 -8.36 30.77 -14.95
N GLN A 22 -8.86 29.94 -14.04
CA GLN A 22 -8.04 29.41 -12.96
C GLN A 22 -6.96 28.57 -13.65
N PRO A 23 -5.66 28.93 -13.59
CA PRO A 23 -4.64 27.97 -13.97
C PRO A 23 -4.81 26.81 -13.01
N GLU A 24 -5.15 25.64 -13.55
CA GLU A 24 -5.20 24.40 -12.80
C GLU A 24 -3.86 24.21 -12.10
N MET A 25 -3.82 24.38 -10.78
CA MET A 25 -2.70 23.87 -9.99
C MET A 25 -2.87 22.35 -9.93
N ARG A 26 -2.25 21.67 -10.90
CA ARG A 26 -2.15 20.22 -10.90
C ARG A 26 -1.18 19.82 -9.81
N TRP A 27 -1.74 19.49 -8.65
CA TRP A 27 -0.98 18.92 -7.56
C TRP A 27 -0.86 17.41 -7.78
N HIS A 28 0.27 16.84 -7.36
CA HIS A 28 0.51 15.41 -7.31
C HIS A 28 1.16 15.14 -5.97
N THR A 29 0.67 14.16 -5.21
CA THR A 29 1.45 13.56 -4.14
C THR A 29 2.64 12.88 -4.79
N ILE A 30 3.84 13.22 -4.33
CA ILE A 30 5.02 12.39 -4.54
C ILE A 30 5.19 11.61 -3.24
N ASP A 31 4.78 10.35 -3.25
CA ASP A 31 5.00 9.46 -2.12
C ASP A 31 6.50 9.16 -2.08
N ALA A 32 7.20 9.87 -1.20
CA ALA A 32 8.62 9.62 -0.95
C ALA A 32 8.75 8.31 -0.15
N GLY A 33 8.89 7.20 -0.86
CA GLY A 33 9.34 5.92 -0.31
C GLY A 33 10.68 5.54 -0.93
N GLY A 34 11.73 5.46 -0.12
CA GLY A 34 13.05 5.03 -0.59
C GLY A 34 13.90 4.55 0.57
N GLY A 35 14.40 3.31 0.46
CA GLY A 35 15.38 2.73 1.37
C GLY A 35 16.54 2.14 0.57
N THR A 36 17.72 2.05 1.19
CA THR A 36 18.86 1.34 0.59
C THR A 36 18.70 -0.16 0.84
N ALA A 37 18.42 -0.95 -0.20
CA ALA A 37 18.58 -2.40 -0.12
C ALA A 37 20.08 -2.73 -0.35
N ALA A 38 20.80 -3.05 0.72
CA ALA A 38 22.14 -3.59 0.62
C ALA A 38 22.05 -5.08 0.27
N GLY A 39 22.11 -5.41 -1.02
CA GLY A 39 22.46 -6.77 -1.46
C GLY A 39 23.96 -7.02 -1.27
N SER A 40 24.39 -8.28 -1.19
CA SER A 40 25.79 -8.69 -0.99
C SER A 40 26.74 -8.40 -2.19
N GLY A 41 26.40 -7.45 -3.05
CA GLY A 41 27.13 -7.11 -4.28
C GLY A 41 27.07 -5.62 -4.65
N ALA A 42 28.02 -5.19 -5.48
CA ALA A 42 28.18 -3.80 -5.91
C ALA A 42 27.13 -3.42 -6.98
N VAL A 43 25.92 -3.07 -6.55
CA VAL A 43 24.89 -2.48 -7.42
C VAL A 43 24.84 -0.97 -7.20
N LEU A 44 25.07 -0.19 -8.26
CA LEU A 44 24.80 1.25 -8.28
C LEU A 44 23.40 1.47 -8.85
N LEU A 45 22.48 1.96 -8.00
CA LEU A 45 21.10 2.22 -8.37
C LEU A 45 20.87 3.73 -8.48
N SER A 46 20.38 4.19 -9.64
CA SER A 46 19.98 5.57 -9.87
C SER A 46 18.52 5.58 -10.30
N LEU A 47 17.63 6.09 -9.45
CA LEU A 47 16.19 6.17 -9.69
C LEU A 47 15.73 7.63 -9.71
N THR A 48 14.71 7.94 -10.50
CA THR A 48 14.02 9.24 -10.47
C THR A 48 12.76 9.13 -9.61
N ILE A 49 12.66 9.98 -8.58
CA ILE A 49 11.49 10.06 -7.69
C ILE A 49 10.28 10.61 -8.48
N GLY A 50 9.16 9.87 -8.50
CA GLY A 50 7.87 10.35 -9.03
C GLY A 50 7.37 9.73 -10.35
N GLN A 51 7.71 8.48 -10.67
CA GLN A 51 6.97 7.75 -11.72
C GLN A 51 5.63 7.23 -11.15
N PRO A 52 4.53 7.18 -11.93
CA PRO A 52 3.29 6.55 -11.47
C PRO A 52 3.51 5.07 -11.19
N ASP A 53 3.49 4.70 -9.91
CA ASP A 53 3.91 3.39 -9.39
C ASP A 53 2.81 2.33 -9.52
N VAL A 54 2.76 1.63 -10.65
CA VAL A 54 2.69 0.17 -10.62
C VAL A 54 3.31 -0.39 -11.91
N GLY A 55 4.45 -1.06 -11.77
CA GLY A 55 5.13 -1.65 -12.91
C GLY A 55 6.46 -2.26 -12.52
N ARG A 56 6.68 -3.51 -12.93
CA ARG A 56 7.98 -4.17 -12.85
C ARG A 56 8.94 -3.43 -13.78
N ALA A 57 9.92 -2.74 -13.22
CA ALA A 57 11.04 -2.25 -14.01
C ALA A 57 12.01 -3.43 -14.18
N THR A 58 12.05 -4.03 -15.37
CA THR A 58 13.11 -4.98 -15.70
C THR A 58 14.39 -4.19 -15.96
N GLY A 59 15.35 -4.27 -15.04
CA GLY A 59 16.72 -3.85 -15.30
C GLY A 59 17.33 -4.72 -16.39
N ALA A 60 18.39 -4.26 -17.04
CA ALA A 60 19.14 -5.08 -17.98
C ALA A 60 19.81 -6.25 -17.24
N GLY A 61 19.23 -7.45 -17.28
CA GLY A 61 19.75 -8.69 -16.66
C GLY A 61 18.77 -9.37 -15.69
N ASP A 62 19.28 -10.17 -14.76
CA ASP A 62 18.51 -10.93 -13.75
C ASP A 62 17.95 -10.07 -12.60
N ILE A 63 18.12 -8.74 -12.67
CA ILE A 63 17.69 -7.81 -11.63
C ILE A 63 16.26 -7.36 -11.92
N ALA A 64 15.32 -7.82 -11.08
CA ALA A 64 13.97 -7.28 -11.04
C ALA A 64 13.88 -6.18 -10.00
N LEU A 65 13.35 -5.01 -10.40
CA LEU A 65 13.02 -3.92 -9.50
C LEU A 65 11.50 -3.88 -9.34
N GLU A 66 11.04 -4.06 -8.11
CA GLU A 66 9.63 -3.90 -7.71
C GLU A 66 9.50 -2.53 -7.03
N GLY A 67 8.75 -1.63 -7.65
CA GLY A 67 8.41 -0.32 -7.07
C GLY A 67 7.09 -0.38 -6.29
N GLY A 68 6.78 0.68 -5.53
CA GLY A 68 5.49 0.85 -4.83
C GLY A 68 5.62 1.07 -3.32
N PHE A 69 4.47 1.28 -2.66
CA PHE A 69 4.39 1.32 -1.20
C PHE A 69 4.57 -0.10 -0.66
N TRP A 70 5.76 -0.35 -0.09
CA TRP A 70 6.01 -1.55 0.68
C TRP A 70 5.20 -1.37 1.96
N ALA A 71 3.99 -1.95 2.02
CA ALA A 71 3.39 -2.23 3.32
C ALA A 71 4.47 -2.94 4.13
N ALA A 72 4.81 -2.40 5.30
CA ALA A 72 5.66 -3.12 6.23
C ALA A 72 5.00 -4.48 6.39
N ARG A 73 5.55 -5.50 5.72
CA ARG A 73 5.18 -6.87 6.02
C ARG A 73 5.56 -6.97 7.48
N GLY A 74 4.56 -7.10 8.35
CA GLY A 74 4.80 -7.35 9.77
C GLY A 74 5.85 -8.45 9.86
N THR A 75 6.69 -8.39 10.89
CA THR A 75 7.58 -9.50 11.22
C THR A 75 6.80 -10.80 11.01
N PRO A 76 7.31 -11.78 10.25
CA PRO A 76 6.56 -13.01 10.04
C PRO A 76 6.23 -13.59 11.41
N CYS A 77 4.93 -13.63 11.72
CA CYS A 77 4.38 -14.22 12.94
C CYS A 77 3.72 -15.52 12.52
N PRO A 78 4.43 -16.66 12.50
CA PRO A 78 3.86 -17.88 11.95
C PRO A 78 2.70 -18.40 12.80
N ALA A 79 2.64 -18.00 14.08
CA ALA A 79 1.57 -18.35 15.00
C ALA A 79 0.32 -17.45 14.90
N ASP A 80 0.37 -16.33 14.16
CA ASP A 80 -0.79 -15.47 13.87
C ASP A 80 -1.52 -16.04 12.64
N LEU A 81 -2.53 -16.87 12.92
CA LEU A 81 -3.27 -17.62 11.91
C LEU A 81 -4.47 -16.82 11.40
N ASN A 82 -5.03 -15.94 12.23
CA ASN A 82 -6.16 -15.09 11.85
C ASN A 82 -5.73 -13.78 11.15
N GLN A 83 -4.43 -13.49 11.14
CA GLN A 83 -3.77 -12.34 10.50
C GLN A 83 -4.18 -10.98 11.09
N ASP A 84 -4.47 -10.93 12.39
CA ASP A 84 -4.83 -9.69 13.08
C ASP A 84 -3.60 -8.92 13.62
N GLY A 85 -2.41 -9.51 13.53
CA GLY A 85 -1.14 -8.91 13.94
C GLY A 85 -0.76 -9.15 15.40
N ILE A 86 -1.51 -9.97 16.13
CA ILE A 86 -1.25 -10.34 17.52
C ILE A 86 -1.42 -11.85 17.68
N VAL A 87 -0.49 -12.49 18.38
CA VAL A 87 -0.64 -13.91 18.73
C VAL A 87 -1.44 -14.05 20.03
N ASP A 88 -2.67 -14.56 19.95
CA ASP A 88 -3.55 -14.73 21.11
C ASP A 88 -4.39 -16.01 21.08
N PHE A 89 -5.36 -16.12 21.99
CA PHE A 89 -6.20 -17.32 22.12
C PHE A 89 -7.01 -17.63 20.85
N ASN A 90 -7.32 -16.63 20.02
CA ASN A 90 -8.04 -16.84 18.77
C ASN A 90 -7.18 -17.62 17.76
N ASP A 91 -5.86 -17.42 17.74
CA ASP A 91 -4.95 -18.21 16.91
C ASP A 91 -4.86 -19.65 17.37
N LEU A 92 -4.84 -19.88 18.69
CA LEU A 92 -4.85 -21.23 19.24
C LEU A 92 -6.14 -21.97 18.85
N LEU A 93 -7.27 -21.26 18.86
CA LEU A 93 -8.54 -21.84 18.43
C LEU A 93 -8.50 -22.19 16.93
N GLU A 94 -7.92 -21.32 16.10
CA GLU A 94 -7.76 -21.58 14.67
C GLU A 94 -6.82 -22.77 14.41
N PHE A 95 -5.70 -22.85 15.11
CA PHE A 95 -4.80 -23.99 15.06
C PHE A 95 -5.53 -25.29 15.41
N LEU A 96 -6.32 -25.32 16.49
CA LEU A 96 -7.07 -26.51 16.89
C LEU A 96 -8.13 -26.91 15.84
N ASN A 97 -8.74 -25.96 15.14
CA ASN A 97 -9.65 -26.25 14.03
C ASN A 97 -8.92 -26.94 12.88
N LEU A 98 -7.76 -26.41 12.48
CA LEU A 98 -6.90 -26.96 11.42
C LEU A 98 -6.34 -28.34 11.79
N TYR A 99 -5.90 -28.50 13.04
CA TYR A 99 -5.35 -29.74 13.58
C TYR A 99 -6.41 -30.86 13.59
N ASN A 100 -7.64 -30.57 14.01
CA ASN A 100 -8.72 -31.56 14.06
C ASN A 100 -9.15 -32.06 12.67
N VAL A 101 -8.95 -31.26 11.61
CA VAL A 101 -9.23 -31.67 10.22
C VAL A 101 -7.99 -32.23 9.51
N GLY A 102 -6.83 -32.27 10.17
CA GLY A 102 -5.56 -32.72 9.59
C GLY A 102 -5.10 -31.86 8.41
N SER A 103 -5.37 -30.55 8.45
CA SER A 103 -4.95 -29.63 7.40
C SER A 103 -3.44 -29.45 7.43
N LEU A 104 -2.78 -29.53 6.27
CA LEU A 104 -1.34 -29.21 6.13
C LEU A 104 -0.99 -27.77 6.50
N GLN A 105 -1.97 -26.91 6.79
CA GLN A 105 -1.70 -25.60 7.42
C GLN A 105 -1.31 -25.71 8.90
N ALA A 106 -1.64 -26.83 9.56
CA ALA A 106 -1.19 -27.14 10.91
C ALA A 106 0.13 -27.93 10.93
N ASP A 107 0.76 -28.19 9.77
CA ASP A 107 2.10 -28.80 9.65
C ASP A 107 3.16 -27.69 9.85
N PHE A 108 3.56 -27.49 11.10
CA PHE A 108 4.49 -26.43 11.51
C PHE A 108 5.95 -26.87 11.43
N ASN A 109 6.22 -28.17 11.51
CA ASN A 109 7.58 -28.70 11.39
C ASN A 109 7.97 -29.01 9.91
N GLY A 110 6.99 -29.03 8.99
CA GLY A 110 7.16 -29.21 7.56
C GLY A 110 7.43 -30.66 7.13
N ASP A 111 7.05 -31.66 7.92
CA ASP A 111 7.31 -33.08 7.64
C ASP A 111 6.23 -33.75 6.78
N GLY A 112 5.13 -33.04 6.50
CA GLY A 112 4.01 -33.50 5.68
C GLY A 112 2.95 -34.31 6.43
N ILE A 113 3.03 -34.41 7.77
CA ILE A 113 2.08 -35.13 8.61
C ILE A 113 1.69 -34.23 9.79
N VAL A 114 0.39 -34.01 9.97
CA VAL A 114 -0.10 -33.27 11.15
C VAL A 114 -0.14 -34.21 12.36
N ASP A 115 0.78 -34.02 13.30
CA ASP A 115 0.88 -34.80 14.53
C ASP A 115 1.27 -33.98 15.77
N PHE A 116 1.55 -34.66 16.88
CA PHE A 116 1.87 -34.00 18.14
C PHE A 116 3.13 -33.13 18.07
N ASN A 117 4.06 -33.40 17.16
CA ASN A 117 5.26 -32.59 16.98
C ASN A 117 4.92 -31.20 16.42
N ASP A 118 3.89 -31.07 15.58
CA ASP A 118 3.41 -29.76 15.13
C ASP A 118 2.78 -28.95 16.26
N PHE A 119 2.07 -29.62 17.16
CA PHE A 119 1.51 -28.96 18.34
C PHE A 119 2.63 -28.36 19.20
N LEU A 120 3.73 -29.10 19.39
CA LEU A 120 4.89 -28.59 20.12
C LEU A 120 5.55 -27.42 19.39
N GLU A 121 5.69 -27.50 18.07
CA GLU A 121 6.29 -26.42 17.29
C GLU A 121 5.43 -25.15 17.29
N TYR A 122 4.11 -25.31 17.14
CA TYR A 122 3.16 -24.22 17.28
C TYR A 122 3.29 -23.53 18.65
N LEU A 123 3.38 -24.30 19.75
CA LEU A 123 3.54 -23.71 21.08
C LEU A 123 4.90 -23.00 21.27
N ASN A 124 5.97 -23.45 20.63
CA ASN A 124 7.24 -22.74 20.65
C ASN A 124 7.09 -21.35 20.01
N LEU A 125 6.42 -21.28 18.84
CA LEU A 125 6.17 -20.03 18.13
C LEU A 125 5.16 -19.14 18.86
N TYR A 126 4.12 -19.73 19.45
CA TYR A 126 3.11 -19.03 20.23
C TYR A 126 3.73 -18.28 21.42
N ASN A 127 4.69 -18.89 22.11
CA ASN A 127 5.38 -18.25 23.25
C ASN A 127 6.39 -17.17 22.82
N VAL A 128 6.84 -17.17 21.56
CA VAL A 128 7.70 -16.11 21.01
C VAL A 128 6.86 -14.89 20.63
N GLY A 129 5.65 -15.11 20.11
CA GLY A 129 4.75 -14.05 19.65
C GLY A 129 5.12 -13.46 18.30
N CYS A 130 4.71 -12.21 18.10
CA CYS A 130 5.16 -11.28 17.07
C CYS A 130 6.23 -10.32 17.64
#